data_AF-A0A060YN47-F1
#
_entry.id   AF-A0A060YN47-F1
#
_cell.length_a   1.000
_cell.length_b   1.000
_cell.length_c   1.000
_cell.angle_alpha   90.00
_cell.angle_beta   90.00
_cell.angle_gamma   90.00
#
_symmetry.space_group_name_H-M   'P 1'
#
loop_
_entity.id
_entity.type
_entity.pdbx_description
1 polymer ?
#
loop_
_entity_poly.entity_id
_entity_poly.type
_entity_poly.pdbx_seq_one_letter_code
_entity_poly.pdbx_strand_id
1 'polypeptide(L)'
;MHVCVCVCVCVCVCQVCECVCVCVLVFQFCVCVCVMVWGSFAGDTVCDLFRIQGTLNQHDYHSILQQYVIPSGLRLVGLSFVFQQDNEPKHTSRLCKGYLTKKESDGVLHQMTWPPQSPKLNPIEMVWDELDRRVKEKQPTSAQHMWELLQEGWKSLSGEAG
;
A
#
# COMPACT_ATOMS: atom_id res chain seq x y z
N MET A 1 0.83 32.49 -11.18
CA MET A 1 0.42 31.74 -9.97
C MET A 1 1.29 30.51 -9.88
N HIS A 2 2.24 30.48 -8.93
CA HIS A 2 3.17 29.37 -8.78
C HIS A 2 2.69 28.49 -7.63
N VAL A 3 2.16 27.31 -7.97
CA VAL A 3 1.88 26.25 -7.00
C VAL A 3 3.23 25.65 -6.62
N CYS A 4 3.68 25.88 -5.38
CA CYS A 4 4.88 25.25 -4.86
C CYS A 4 4.48 23.87 -4.32
N VAL A 5 4.78 22.81 -5.06
CA VAL A 5 4.58 21.42 -4.63
C VAL A 5 5.83 21.00 -3.88
N CYS A 6 5.81 21.07 -2.55
CA CYS A 6 6.86 20.47 -1.74
C CYS A 6 6.71 18.94 -1.78
N VAL A 7 7.74 18.27 -2.30
CA VAL A 7 7.89 16.82 -2.15
C VAL A 7 8.32 16.55 -0.71
N CYS A 8 7.37 16.35 0.19
CA CYS A 8 7.69 15.67 1.44
C CYS A 8 7.59 14.17 1.18
N VAL A 9 8.73 13.55 0.83
CA VAL A 9 8.97 12.17 1.25
C VAL A 9 8.96 12.23 2.76
N CYS A 10 7.87 11.80 3.39
CA CYS A 10 7.88 11.65 4.84
C CYS A 10 8.84 10.50 5.15
N VAL A 11 10.11 10.82 5.34
CA VAL A 11 11.08 9.92 5.96
C VAL A 11 10.75 9.89 7.45
N CYS A 12 9.66 9.22 7.79
CA CYS A 12 9.51 8.61 9.09
C CYS A 12 10.15 7.21 9.01
N VAL A 13 10.81 6.78 10.08
CA VAL A 13 11.63 5.57 10.19
C VAL A 13 10.80 4.26 10.13
N CYS A 14 9.79 4.17 9.25
CA CYS A 14 8.93 2.99 9.10
C CYS A 14 8.51 2.82 7.62
N GLN A 15 9.40 2.25 6.80
CA GLN A 15 9.05 1.67 5.50
C GLN A 15 8.05 0.53 5.73
N VAL A 16 6.74 0.73 5.48
CA VAL A 16 5.77 -0.05 4.64
C VAL A 16 4.35 0.59 4.58
N CYS A 17 4.23 1.88 4.82
CA CYS A 17 2.96 2.58 4.64
C CYS A 17 3.28 3.83 3.83
N GLU A 18 2.87 3.84 2.57
CA GLU A 18 3.04 5.03 1.76
C GLU A 18 1.97 6.06 2.10
N CYS A 19 2.43 7.26 2.47
CA CYS A 19 1.60 8.44 2.62
C CYS A 19 1.52 9.13 1.25
N VAL A 20 0.35 9.22 0.64
CA VAL A 20 0.15 10.18 -0.46
C VAL A 20 -0.23 11.51 0.18
N CYS A 21 0.57 12.56 -0.04
CA CYS A 21 0.42 13.88 0.57
C CYS A 21 0.20 14.95 -0.49
N VAL A 22 -0.78 15.84 -0.29
CA VAL A 22 -1.02 17.02 -1.12
C VAL A 22 -1.19 18.24 -0.22
N CYS A 23 -0.46 19.30 -0.51
CA CYS A 23 -0.53 20.53 0.25
C CYS A 23 -1.48 21.53 -0.40
N VAL A 24 -2.49 21.96 0.36
CA VAL A 24 -3.44 22.99 -0.03
C VAL A 24 -3.05 24.29 0.65
N LEU A 25 -2.80 25.35 -0.14
CA LEU A 25 -2.51 26.68 0.37
C LEU A 25 -3.82 27.37 0.78
N VAL A 26 -4.02 27.60 2.08
CA VAL A 26 -5.12 28.42 2.60
C VAL A 26 -4.53 29.52 3.47
N PHE A 27 -4.61 30.77 3.02
CA PHE A 27 -4.24 31.97 3.79
C PHE A 27 -2.91 31.86 4.55
N GLN A 28 -1.80 31.71 3.82
CA GLN A 28 -0.43 31.74 4.34
C GLN A 28 -0.02 30.57 5.27
N PHE A 29 -0.91 29.60 5.50
CA PHE A 29 -0.59 28.31 6.11
C PHE A 29 -0.67 27.19 5.06
N CYS A 30 0.34 26.31 5.04
CA CYS A 30 0.39 25.14 4.17
C CYS A 30 -0.24 23.96 4.93
N VAL A 31 -1.48 23.59 4.60
CA VAL A 31 -2.10 22.38 5.17
C VAL A 31 -1.79 21.23 4.23
N CYS A 32 -0.92 20.32 4.65
CA CYS A 32 -0.68 19.09 3.91
C CYS A 32 -1.70 18.04 4.33
N VAL A 33 -2.56 17.69 3.38
CA VAL A 33 -3.52 16.62 3.47
C VAL A 33 -2.80 15.33 3.12
N CYS A 34 -2.79 14.34 4.01
CA CYS A 34 -2.24 13.02 3.75
C CYS A 34 -3.30 11.93 3.88
N VAL A 35 -3.24 10.94 2.99
CA VAL A 35 -4.01 9.70 3.10
C VAL A 35 -3.04 8.53 3.16
N MET A 36 -3.13 7.77 4.24
CA MET A 36 -2.38 6.53 4.42
C MET A 36 -3.13 5.38 3.77
N VAL A 37 -2.45 4.60 2.95
CA VAL A 37 -3.05 3.43 2.31
C VAL A 37 -2.18 2.19 2.43
N TRP A 38 -2.84 1.03 2.37
CA TRP A 38 -2.20 -0.27 2.16
C TRP A 38 -2.81 -0.92 0.92
N GLY A 39 -1.98 -1.54 0.09
CA GLY A 39 -2.44 -2.25 -1.10
C GLY A 39 -1.49 -3.39 -1.42
N SER A 40 -1.98 -4.29 -2.27
CA SER A 40 -1.20 -5.39 -2.85
C SER A 40 -1.60 -5.59 -4.30
N PHE A 41 -0.77 -6.27 -5.07
CA PHE A 41 -1.05 -6.58 -6.47
C PHE A 41 -0.49 -7.97 -6.79
N ALA A 42 -1.00 -8.57 -7.87
CA ALA A 42 -0.54 -9.86 -8.38
C ALA A 42 -0.59 -9.82 -9.91
N GLY A 43 0.57 -10.06 -10.55
CA GLY A 43 0.68 -9.97 -12.01
C GLY A 43 0.36 -8.57 -12.51
N ASP A 44 -0.63 -8.48 -13.40
CA ASP A 44 -1.14 -7.24 -14.00
C ASP A 44 -2.38 -6.68 -13.29
N THR A 45 -2.77 -7.26 -12.16
CA THR A 45 -4.01 -6.92 -11.44
C THR A 45 -3.70 -6.44 -10.03
N VAL A 46 -4.40 -5.38 -9.59
CA VAL A 46 -4.33 -4.95 -8.19
C VAL A 46 -5.37 -5.67 -7.32
N CYS A 47 -5.01 -5.91 -6.06
CA CYS A 47 -5.95 -6.32 -5.01
C CYS A 47 -6.71 -5.10 -4.47
N ASP A 48 -7.44 -5.27 -3.38
CA ASP A 48 -8.12 -4.16 -2.70
C ASP A 48 -7.12 -3.13 -2.13
N LEU A 49 -7.52 -1.85 -2.15
CA LEU A 49 -6.82 -0.73 -1.52
C LEU A 49 -7.50 -0.36 -0.20
N PHE A 50 -6.72 -0.21 0.86
CA PHE A 50 -7.21 0.04 2.21
C PHE A 50 -6.76 1.40 2.70
N ARG A 51 -7.72 2.20 3.14
CA ARG A 51 -7.42 3.44 3.86
C ARG A 51 -7.08 3.13 5.31
N ILE A 52 -5.90 3.55 5.74
CA ILE A 52 -5.48 3.44 7.13
C ILE A 52 -5.89 4.73 7.86
N GLN A 53 -6.58 4.58 8.98
CA GLN A 53 -6.87 5.70 9.88
C GLN A 53 -5.84 5.73 11.01
N GLY A 54 -4.96 6.74 11.01
CA GLY A 54 -3.86 6.83 11.97
C GLY A 54 -2.68 5.93 11.61
N THR A 55 -2.10 5.27 12.60
CA THR A 55 -0.92 4.41 12.43
C THR A 55 -1.33 2.95 12.35
N LEU A 56 -0.92 2.26 11.27
CA LEU A 56 -1.14 0.83 11.12
C LEU A 56 -0.32 0.07 12.17
N ASN A 57 -0.97 -0.74 13.01
CA ASN A 57 -0.30 -1.59 13.98
C ASN A 57 -0.32 -3.08 13.56
N GLN A 58 0.29 -3.96 14.37
CA GLN A 58 0.37 -5.40 14.07
C GLN A 58 -0.99 -6.10 14.01
N HIS A 59 -1.98 -5.66 14.80
CA HIS A 59 -3.32 -6.24 14.81
C HIS A 59 -4.09 -5.83 13.56
N ASP A 60 -4.00 -4.56 13.17
CA ASP A 60 -4.59 -4.08 11.93
C ASP A 60 -3.99 -4.81 10.72
N TYR A 61 -2.66 -4.97 10.70
CA TYR A 61 -1.99 -5.71 9.65
C TYR A 61 -2.41 -7.19 9.61
N HIS A 62 -2.52 -7.84 10.77
CA HIS A 62 -3.03 -9.21 10.84
C HIS A 62 -4.47 -9.31 10.31
N SER A 63 -5.34 -8.34 10.61
CA SER A 63 -6.69 -8.27 10.02
C SER A 63 -6.64 -8.10 8.50
N ILE A 64 -5.72 -7.27 7.99
CA ILE A 64 -5.52 -7.10 6.54
C ILE A 64 -5.12 -8.43 5.88
N LEU A 65 -4.17 -9.16 6.49
CA LEU A 65 -3.77 -10.49 6.01
C LEU A 65 -4.97 -11.43 5.90
N GLN A 66 -5.77 -11.52 6.96
CA GLN A 66 -6.90 -12.44 7.05
C GLN A 66 -8.03 -12.11 6.07
N GLN A 67 -8.38 -10.83 5.97
CA GLN A 67 -9.59 -10.40 5.26
C GLN A 67 -9.34 -10.17 3.77
N TYR A 68 -8.10 -9.83 3.39
CA TYR A 68 -7.84 -9.29 2.06
C TYR A 68 -6.69 -9.99 1.34
N VAL A 69 -5.54 -10.17 2.00
CA VAL A 69 -4.35 -10.73 1.34
C VAL A 69 -4.56 -12.20 0.99
N ILE A 70 -4.92 -13.03 1.97
CA ILE A 70 -5.12 -14.47 1.73
C ILE A 70 -6.25 -14.71 0.72
N PRO A 71 -7.46 -14.10 0.86
CA PRO A 71 -8.52 -14.30 -0.12
C PRO A 71 -8.15 -13.79 -1.52
N SER A 72 -7.46 -12.66 -1.64
CA SER A 72 -7.07 -12.13 -2.95
C SER A 72 -5.98 -12.96 -3.62
N GLY A 73 -4.97 -13.42 -2.88
CA GLY A 73 -3.94 -14.32 -3.40
C GLY A 73 -4.54 -15.63 -3.92
N LEU A 74 -5.45 -16.24 -3.15
CA LEU A 74 -6.18 -17.44 -3.58
C LEU A 74 -7.04 -17.19 -4.82
N ARG A 75 -7.69 -16.04 -4.92
CA ARG A 75 -8.57 -15.68 -6.05
C ARG A 75 -7.78 -15.36 -7.33
N LEU A 76 -6.69 -14.61 -7.21
CA LEU A 76 -5.94 -14.08 -8.36
C LEU A 76 -4.84 -15.02 -8.84
N VAL A 77 -4.22 -15.77 -7.93
CA VAL A 77 -3.06 -16.63 -8.24
C VAL A 77 -3.39 -18.11 -8.03
N GLY A 78 -4.12 -18.44 -6.96
CA GLY A 78 -4.48 -19.80 -6.59
C GLY A 78 -3.74 -20.30 -5.35
N LEU A 79 -3.79 -21.61 -5.11
CA LEU A 79 -3.09 -22.23 -3.98
C LEU A 79 -1.57 -22.13 -4.13
N SER A 80 -0.89 -22.05 -2.99
CA SER A 80 0.58 -22.01 -2.91
C SER A 80 1.19 -20.80 -3.62
N PHE A 81 0.46 -19.68 -3.68
CA PHE A 81 0.98 -18.41 -4.20
C PHE A 81 2.17 -17.92 -3.36
N VAL A 82 3.11 -17.24 -4.01
CA VAL A 82 4.25 -16.65 -3.31
C VAL A 82 3.84 -15.32 -2.71
N PHE A 83 3.96 -15.17 -1.39
CA PHE A 83 3.68 -13.95 -0.68
C PHE A 83 4.97 -13.21 -0.34
N GLN A 84 5.11 -12.00 -0.88
CA GLN A 84 6.20 -11.08 -0.57
C GLN A 84 5.70 -10.00 0.41
N GLN A 85 6.45 -9.79 1.49
CA GLN A 85 6.34 -8.63 2.37
C GLN A 85 7.74 -8.21 2.79
N ASP A 86 7.89 -6.98 3.27
CA ASP A 86 9.15 -6.52 3.84
C ASP A 86 9.27 -6.84 5.35
N ASN A 87 10.40 -6.44 5.92
CA ASN A 87 10.82 -6.82 7.27
C ASN A 87 10.43 -5.80 8.36
N GLU A 88 9.40 -4.99 8.15
CA GLU A 88 9.01 -4.00 9.15
C GLU A 88 8.48 -4.67 10.44
N PRO A 89 8.69 -4.08 11.64
CA PRO A 89 8.39 -4.75 12.90
C PRO A 89 6.94 -5.26 13.05
N LYS A 90 5.95 -4.58 12.45
CA LYS A 90 4.54 -4.98 12.53
C LYS A 90 4.25 -6.19 11.63
N HIS A 91 4.92 -6.27 10.48
CA HIS A 91 4.84 -7.39 9.53
C HIS A 91 5.57 -8.63 10.03
N THR A 92 6.67 -8.41 10.74
CA THR A 92 7.51 -9.46 11.32
C THR A 92 7.18 -9.78 12.78
N SER A 93 6.08 -9.22 13.30
CA SER A 93 5.57 -9.50 14.64
C SER A 93 5.27 -10.99 14.82
N ARG A 94 5.30 -11.47 16.06
CA ARG A 94 4.98 -12.88 16.37
C ARG A 94 3.58 -13.27 15.91
N LEU A 95 2.63 -12.35 16.00
CA LEU A 95 1.24 -12.53 15.57
C LEU A 95 1.18 -12.81 14.06
N CYS A 96 1.75 -11.90 13.25
CA CYS A 96 1.69 -11.98 11.80
C CYS A 96 2.52 -13.16 11.26
N LYS A 97 3.73 -13.38 11.81
CA LYS A 97 4.55 -14.54 11.46
C LYS A 97 3.86 -15.85 11.78
N GLY A 98 3.29 -15.99 12.98
CA GLY A 98 2.57 -17.20 13.38
C GLY A 98 1.39 -17.50 12.45
N TYR A 99 0.65 -16.47 12.05
CA TYR A 99 -0.44 -16.62 11.08
C TYR A 99 0.07 -17.08 9.70
N LEU A 100 1.09 -16.43 9.15
CA LEU A 100 1.62 -16.76 7.83
C LEU A 100 2.30 -18.14 7.80
N THR A 101 3.06 -18.51 8.84
CA THR A 101 3.66 -19.86 8.96
C THR A 101 2.59 -20.94 9.03
N LYS A 102 1.45 -20.67 9.68
CA LYS A 102 0.32 -21.61 9.66
C LYS A 102 -0.26 -21.73 8.24
N LYS A 103 -0.48 -20.62 7.55
CA LYS A 103 -0.98 -20.63 6.15
C LYS A 103 -0.04 -21.35 5.20
N GLU A 104 1.27 -21.20 5.39
CA GLU A 104 2.27 -21.94 4.64
C GLU A 104 2.23 -23.45 4.94
N SER A 105 2.09 -23.84 6.20
CA SER A 105 1.94 -25.25 6.59
C SER A 105 0.63 -25.88 6.07
N ASP A 106 -0.43 -25.07 5.97
CA ASP A 106 -1.72 -25.45 5.38
C ASP A 106 -1.67 -25.52 3.84
N GLY A 107 -0.52 -25.19 3.20
CA GLY A 107 -0.34 -25.19 1.73
C GLY A 107 -0.98 -24.00 1.01
N VAL A 108 -1.43 -22.98 1.75
CA VAL A 108 -2.16 -21.82 1.20
C VAL A 108 -1.23 -20.90 0.42
N LEU A 109 -0.01 -20.65 0.91
CA LEU A 109 0.98 -19.76 0.31
C LEU A 109 2.41 -20.23 0.62
N HIS A 110 3.39 -19.65 -0.06
CA HIS A 110 4.81 -19.71 0.30
C HIS A 110 5.33 -18.33 0.66
N GLN A 111 6.05 -18.20 1.77
CA GLN A 111 6.62 -16.92 2.17
C GLN A 111 7.93 -16.66 1.42
N MET A 112 8.04 -15.53 0.73
CA MET A 112 9.29 -15.11 0.12
C MET A 112 10.22 -14.51 1.18
N THR A 113 11.48 -14.94 1.19
CA THR A 113 12.50 -14.28 2.01
C THR A 113 12.91 -12.96 1.35
N TRP A 114 12.64 -11.85 2.02
CA TRP A 114 13.03 -10.52 1.55
C TRP A 114 14.29 -10.02 2.26
N PRO A 115 15.31 -9.52 1.56
CA PRO A 115 16.49 -8.95 2.20
C PRO A 115 16.12 -7.68 3.01
N PRO A 116 16.72 -7.46 4.20
CA PRO A 116 16.56 -6.22 4.94
C PRO A 116 16.97 -5.00 4.10
N GLN A 117 16.32 -3.85 4.32
CA GLN A 117 16.72 -2.56 3.76
C GLN A 117 16.81 -2.50 2.22
N SER A 118 15.93 -3.24 1.52
CA SER A 118 15.86 -3.23 0.05
C SER A 118 14.54 -2.63 -0.50
N PRO A 119 14.17 -1.37 -0.15
CA PRO A 119 12.95 -0.74 -0.69
C PRO A 119 13.00 -0.66 -2.21
N LYS A 120 14.16 -0.29 -2.77
CA LYS A 120 14.37 -0.12 -4.22
C LYS A 120 14.16 -1.41 -5.04
N LEU A 121 14.05 -2.56 -4.39
CA LEU A 121 13.82 -3.83 -5.08
C LEU A 121 12.34 -4.22 -5.08
N ASN A 122 11.48 -3.54 -4.32
CA ASN A 122 10.09 -3.92 -4.17
C ASN A 122 9.29 -3.47 -5.40
N PRO A 123 8.74 -4.38 -6.21
CA PRO A 123 8.00 -4.02 -7.42
C PRO A 123 6.79 -3.12 -7.16
N ILE A 124 6.22 -3.15 -5.94
CA ILE A 124 5.06 -2.32 -5.59
C ILE A 124 5.39 -0.82 -5.57
N GLU A 125 6.65 -0.43 -5.37
CA GLU A 125 7.06 0.98 -5.37
C GLU A 125 6.77 1.62 -6.74
N MET A 126 6.92 0.86 -7.83
CA MET A 126 6.57 1.34 -9.17
C MET A 126 5.05 1.54 -9.33
N VAL A 127 4.25 0.69 -8.69
CA VAL A 127 2.78 0.80 -8.67
C VAL A 127 2.37 2.05 -7.90
N TRP A 128 3.03 2.31 -6.77
CA TRP A 128 2.80 3.50 -5.97
C TRP A 128 3.23 4.79 -6.67
N ASP A 129 4.40 4.81 -7.32
CA ASP A 129 4.88 5.96 -8.10
C ASP A 129 3.89 6.33 -9.21
N GLU A 130 3.37 5.33 -9.94
CA GLU A 130 2.37 5.57 -10.99
C GLU A 130 1.02 6.02 -10.41
N LEU A 131 0.58 5.46 -9.28
CA LEU A 131 -0.63 5.90 -8.60
C LEU A 131 -0.51 7.37 -8.15
N ASP A 132 0.60 7.71 -7.49
CA ASP A 132 0.89 9.05 -7.00
C ASP A 132 0.93 10.06 -8.16
N ARG A 133 1.58 9.71 -9.29
CA ARG A 133 1.56 10.52 -10.51
C ARG A 133 0.13 10.79 -11.00
N ARG A 134 -0.70 9.75 -11.14
CA ARG A 134 -2.10 9.88 -11.59
C ARG A 134 -2.92 10.75 -10.66
N VAL A 135 -2.79 10.58 -9.35
CA VAL A 135 -3.52 11.39 -8.35
C VAL A 135 -3.06 12.84 -8.39
N LYS A 136 -1.76 13.11 -8.49
CA LYS A 136 -1.22 14.48 -8.57
C LYS A 136 -1.71 15.25 -9.79
N GLU A 137 -1.83 14.59 -10.93
CA GLU A 137 -2.37 15.21 -12.16
C GLU A 137 -3.81 15.71 -11.99
N LYS A 138 -4.59 15.06 -11.13
CA LYS A 138 -5.99 15.41 -10.83
C LYS A 138 -6.13 16.52 -9.78
N GLN A 139 -5.03 16.94 -9.15
CA GLN A 139 -4.99 18.03 -8.17
C GLN A 139 -6.05 17.90 -7.06
N PRO A 140 -5.95 16.88 -6.17
CA PRO A 140 -6.91 16.69 -5.10
C PRO A 140 -6.98 17.92 -4.18
N THR A 141 -8.17 18.21 -3.71
CA THR A 141 -8.48 19.43 -2.94
C THR A 141 -8.80 19.15 -1.46
N SER A 142 -8.96 17.87 -1.08
CA SER A 142 -9.26 17.44 0.28
C SER A 142 -8.84 15.99 0.51
N ALA A 143 -8.83 15.54 1.77
CA ALA A 143 -8.48 14.15 2.11
C ALA A 143 -9.48 13.16 1.51
N GLN A 144 -10.74 13.56 1.43
CA GLN A 144 -11.80 12.74 0.87
C GLN A 144 -11.66 12.65 -0.65
N HIS A 145 -11.45 13.78 -1.32
CA HIS A 145 -11.20 13.81 -2.76
C HIS A 145 -9.94 13.02 -3.13
N MET A 146 -8.87 13.13 -2.33
CA MET A 146 -7.67 12.31 -2.50
C MET A 146 -7.98 10.81 -2.36
N TRP A 147 -8.76 10.41 -1.36
CA TRP A 147 -9.14 9.01 -1.19
C TRP A 147 -9.99 8.48 -2.35
N GLU A 148 -10.89 9.29 -2.91
CA GLU A 148 -11.67 8.93 -4.10
C GLU A 148 -10.77 8.73 -5.32
N LEU A 149 -9.84 9.66 -5.55
CA LEU A 149 -8.87 9.57 -6.64
C LEU A 149 -7.90 8.40 -6.48
N LEU A 150 -7.47 8.08 -5.26
CA LEU A 150 -6.63 6.91 -4.99
C LEU A 150 -7.36 5.62 -5.34
N GLN A 151 -8.65 5.50 -5.00
CA GLN A 151 -9.44 4.31 -5.35
C GLN A 151 -9.66 4.19 -6.86
N GLU A 152 -9.97 5.29 -7.55
CA GLU A 152 -10.13 5.32 -9.00
C GLU A 152 -8.81 4.99 -9.70
N GLY A 153 -7.74 5.69 -9.32
CA GLY A 153 -6.39 5.48 -9.83
C GLY A 153 -5.94 4.04 -9.63
N TRP A 154 -6.12 3.48 -8.43
CA TRP A 154 -5.73 2.10 -8.12
C TRP A 154 -6.45 1.07 -8.99
N LYS A 155 -7.77 1.18 -9.13
CA LYS A 155 -8.54 0.26 -9.99
C LYS A 155 -8.12 0.33 -11.46
N SER A 156 -7.71 1.51 -11.92
CA SER A 156 -7.23 1.72 -13.30
C SER A 156 -5.80 1.20 -13.54
N LEU A 157 -5.11 0.67 -12.52
CA LEU A 157 -3.82 0.01 -12.67
C LEU A 157 -3.95 -1.47 -13.05
N SER A 158 -5.11 -2.08 -12.80
CA SER A 158 -5.38 -3.42 -13.33
C SER A 158 -5.42 -3.38 -14.86
N GLY A 159 -4.73 -4.32 -15.50
CA GLY A 159 -4.80 -4.50 -16.95
C GLY A 159 -6.24 -4.64 -17.42
N GLU A 160 -6.58 -4.02 -18.55
CA GLU A 160 -7.81 -4.38 -19.27
C GLU A 160 -7.68 -5.87 -19.61
N ALA A 161 -8.62 -6.69 -19.14
CA ALA A 161 -8.70 -8.08 -19.58
C ALA A 161 -8.83 -8.08 -21.11
N GLY A 162 -7.73 -8.38 -21.79
CA GLY A 162 -7.67 -8.46 -23.25
C GLY A 162 -8.56 -9.56 -23.81
#